data_AF-A0A2L0EMJ1-F1
#
_entry.id   AF-A0A2L0EMJ1-F1
#
_cell.length_a   1.000
_cell.length_b   1.000
_cell.length_c   1.000
_cell.angle_alpha   90.00
_cell.angle_beta   90.00
_cell.angle_gamma   90.00
#
_symmetry.space_group_name_H-M   'P 1'
#
loop_
_entity.id
_entity.type
_entity.pdbx_description
1 polymer ?
#
loop_
_entity_poly.entity_id
_entity_poly.type
_entity_poly.pdbx_seq_one_letter_code
_entity_poly.pdbx_strand_id
1 'polypeptide(L)'
;MRGPAVRLSVIGVEGRLAALHRELEACRVCPKMLGPVVHGPAVPSRILLIGQAPGPREGRLGRPFAWTAGRTLFRWFEAALGVGEDEFRRRVYMSAVARCFPGKARGGGDRKPDPEEILRCRTHLAREVEILEPRLILPVGALAVEQVLGHRGPLAAVIGEVRRARYHGVDADVLCLPHPSGASTWHRTEPGISLLGRALRLLAEHPEISRAFAGASPAASPGSPLPR
;
A
#
# COMPACT_ATOMS: atom_id res chain seq x y z
N MET A 1 15.93 37.12 8.63
CA MET A 1 15.59 36.04 9.58
C MET A 1 15.35 34.75 8.80
N ARG A 2 16.35 33.86 8.75
CA ARG A 2 16.28 32.58 8.01
C ARG A 2 15.94 31.47 8.99
N GLY A 3 14.69 31.00 8.95
CA GLY A 3 14.20 29.82 9.69
C GLY A 3 14.71 28.49 9.11
N PRO A 4 14.43 27.35 9.76
CA PRO A 4 15.36 26.24 9.95
C PRO A 4 15.35 25.22 8.80
N ALA A 5 15.97 25.55 7.67
CA ALA A 5 16.18 24.58 6.58
C ALA A 5 17.32 23.57 6.86
N VAL A 6 18.16 23.81 7.88
CA VAL A 6 19.43 23.10 8.09
C VAL A 6 19.30 21.77 8.87
N ARG A 7 18.12 21.40 9.42
CA ARG A 7 17.99 20.21 10.29
C ARG A 7 17.52 18.91 9.63
N LEU A 8 17.09 18.92 8.37
CA LEU A 8 16.54 17.70 7.72
C LEU A 8 17.60 16.81 7.07
N SER A 9 18.76 17.34 6.68
CA SER A 9 19.82 16.57 6.00
C SER A 9 20.65 15.67 6.93
N VAL A 10 20.52 15.83 8.26
CA VAL A 10 21.26 15.06 9.27
C VAL A 10 20.49 13.82 9.75
N ILE A 11 19.20 13.72 9.42
CA ILE A 11 18.32 12.65 9.89
C ILE A 11 18.15 11.62 8.77
N GLY A 12 18.44 10.34 9.06
CA GLY A 12 18.26 9.24 8.10
C GLY A 12 16.80 9.09 7.62
N VAL A 13 16.57 8.22 6.63
CA VAL A 13 15.23 7.98 6.01
C VAL A 13 14.15 7.78 7.07
N GLU A 14 14.39 6.92 8.05
CA GLU A 14 13.44 6.64 9.14
C GLU A 14 13.05 7.89 9.93
N GLY A 15 14.00 8.74 10.32
CA GLY A 15 13.66 9.94 11.09
C GLY A 15 13.00 11.03 10.23
N ARG A 16 13.26 11.09 8.92
CA ARG A 16 12.49 11.94 7.99
C ARG A 16 11.04 11.47 7.87
N LEU A 17 10.81 10.15 7.78
CA LEU A 17 9.46 9.57 7.82
C LEU A 17 8.76 9.86 9.14
N ALA A 18 9.44 9.67 10.27
CA ALA A 18 8.87 9.97 11.59
C ALA A 18 8.47 11.45 11.74
N ALA A 19 9.24 12.37 11.16
CA ALA A 19 8.86 13.78 11.11
C ALA A 19 7.60 14.01 10.27
N LEU A 20 7.51 13.39 9.08
CA LEU A 20 6.32 13.44 8.23
C LEU A 20 5.09 12.82 8.89
N HIS A 21 5.27 11.75 9.66
CA HIS A 21 4.19 11.09 10.41
C HIS A 21 3.57 12.03 11.46
N ARG A 22 4.39 12.79 12.20
CA ARG A 22 3.88 13.81 13.13
C ARG A 22 3.07 14.90 12.42
N GLU A 23 3.49 15.33 11.24
CA GLU A 23 2.73 16.29 10.43
C GLU A 23 1.40 15.69 9.94
N LEU A 24 1.42 14.41 9.55
CA LEU A 24 0.23 13.65 9.17
C LEU A 24 -0.78 13.56 10.32
N GLU A 25 -0.35 13.23 11.54
CA GLU A 25 -1.22 13.14 12.73
C GLU A 25 -1.93 14.47 13.05
N ALA A 26 -1.26 15.60 12.79
CA ALA A 26 -1.81 16.94 12.98
C ALA A 26 -2.72 17.40 11.82
N CYS A 27 -2.76 16.67 10.70
CA CYS A 27 -3.47 17.08 9.49
C CYS A 27 -5.01 17.12 9.69
N ARG A 28 -5.66 18.19 9.22
CA ARG A 28 -7.12 18.42 9.30
C ARG A 28 -7.73 18.92 7.98
N VAL A 29 -7.03 18.76 6.85
CA VAL A 29 -7.38 19.43 5.59
C VAL A 29 -8.59 18.83 4.86
N CYS A 30 -9.05 17.63 5.25
CA CYS A 30 -10.19 16.93 4.62
C CYS A 30 -11.41 16.93 5.56
N PRO A 31 -12.37 17.87 5.42
CA PRO A 31 -13.46 18.04 6.39
C PRO A 31 -14.50 16.90 6.39
N LYS A 32 -14.62 16.14 5.30
CA LYS A 32 -15.56 15.01 5.18
C LYS A 32 -15.00 13.68 5.66
N MET A 33 -13.71 13.64 5.97
CA MET A 33 -13.00 12.45 6.39
C MET A 33 -13.08 12.29 7.91
N LEU A 34 -13.24 11.05 8.36
CA LEU A 34 -13.32 10.69 9.76
C LEU A 34 -11.93 10.24 10.24
N GLY A 35 -11.37 10.99 11.19
CA GLY A 35 -10.10 10.65 11.83
C GLY A 35 -10.20 9.46 12.80
N PRO A 36 -9.07 9.01 13.36
CA PRO A 36 -7.74 9.60 13.19
C PRO A 36 -7.10 9.29 11.84
N VAL A 37 -6.02 10.00 11.53
CA VAL A 37 -5.10 9.63 10.45
C VAL A 37 -4.48 8.27 10.78
N VAL A 38 -4.33 7.40 9.77
CA VAL A 38 -3.71 6.08 9.90
C VAL A 38 -2.45 6.01 9.03
N HIS A 39 -1.36 5.57 9.65
CA HIS A 39 -0.09 5.27 8.99
C HIS A 39 0.56 4.04 9.64
N GLY A 40 1.50 3.42 8.92
CA GLY A 40 2.36 2.39 9.50
C GLY A 40 3.56 2.98 10.26
N PRO A 41 4.46 2.14 10.79
CA PRO A 41 5.72 2.60 11.35
C PRO A 41 6.60 3.28 10.28
N ALA A 42 7.58 4.07 10.73
CA ALA A 42 8.58 4.69 9.87
C ALA A 42 9.58 3.65 9.33
N VAL A 43 9.18 2.91 8.29
CA VAL A 43 10.03 1.87 7.70
C VAL A 43 10.88 2.45 6.57
N PRO A 44 12.23 2.45 6.65
CA PRO A 44 13.10 2.88 5.56
C PRO A 44 13.17 1.80 4.47
N SER A 45 12.10 1.66 3.67
CA SER A 45 11.96 0.60 2.67
C SER A 45 11.93 1.14 1.24
N ARG A 46 12.49 0.36 0.30
CA ARG A 46 12.33 0.59 -1.14
C ARG A 46 11.09 -0.08 -1.73
N ILE A 47 10.29 -0.74 -0.90
CA ILE A 47 9.00 -1.33 -1.26
C ILE A 47 7.90 -0.48 -0.63
N LEU A 48 7.05 0.10 -1.49
CA LEU A 48 5.92 0.94 -1.10
C LEU A 48 4.60 0.24 -1.45
N LEU A 49 3.82 -0.13 -0.44
CA LEU A 49 2.47 -0.67 -0.62
C LEU A 49 1.43 0.44 -0.43
N ILE A 50 0.51 0.59 -1.38
CA ILE A 50 -0.47 1.68 -1.40
C ILE A 50 -1.89 1.12 -1.45
N GLY A 51 -2.67 1.35 -0.40
CA GLY A 51 -4.11 1.08 -0.37
C GLY A 51 -4.96 2.29 -0.81
N GLN A 52 -6.28 2.14 -0.74
CA GLN A 52 -7.23 3.25 -1.00
C GLN A 52 -7.30 4.22 0.18
N ALA A 53 -7.80 3.75 1.32
CA ALA A 53 -8.00 4.54 2.54
C ALA A 53 -8.20 3.58 3.73
N PRO A 54 -8.03 4.04 4.97
CA PRO A 54 -8.41 3.29 6.16
C PRO A 54 -9.89 2.96 6.16
N GLY A 55 -10.25 1.79 6.69
CA GLY A 55 -11.62 1.44 7.02
C GLY A 55 -12.04 1.96 8.41
N PRO A 56 -13.25 1.61 8.86
CA PRO A 56 -13.83 2.15 10.10
C PRO A 56 -13.14 1.65 11.38
N ARG A 57 -12.30 0.61 11.32
CA ARG A 57 -11.63 0.03 12.51
C ARG A 57 -10.15 0.37 12.56
N GLU A 58 -9.55 0.66 11.42
CA GLU A 58 -8.13 0.95 11.27
C GLU A 58 -7.71 2.17 12.10
N GLY A 59 -8.56 3.19 12.23
CA GLY A 59 -8.31 4.34 13.10
C GLY A 59 -8.13 3.95 14.58
N ARG A 60 -8.98 3.04 15.09
CA ARG A 60 -8.86 2.52 16.46
C ARG A 60 -7.68 1.56 16.63
N LEU A 61 -7.35 0.80 15.59
CA LEU A 61 -6.24 -0.15 15.60
C LEU A 61 -4.88 0.51 15.36
N GLY A 62 -4.86 1.77 14.90
CA GLY A 62 -3.65 2.57 14.74
C GLY A 62 -2.69 2.08 13.65
N ARG A 63 -3.12 1.21 12.73
CA ARG A 63 -2.25 0.69 11.66
C ARG A 63 -3.02 0.37 10.37
N PRO A 64 -2.38 0.50 9.19
CA PRO A 64 -3.02 0.21 7.91
C PRO A 64 -3.21 -1.30 7.73
N PHE A 65 -4.22 -1.69 6.94
CA PHE A 65 -4.54 -3.10 6.67
C PHE A 65 -4.69 -3.93 7.96
N ALA A 66 -5.36 -3.39 9.00
CA ALA A 66 -5.46 -4.03 10.31
C ALA A 66 -6.73 -4.88 10.49
N TRP A 67 -7.63 -4.87 9.51
CA TRP A 67 -8.92 -5.55 9.60
C TRP A 67 -9.08 -6.66 8.54
N THR A 68 -10.32 -6.99 8.18
CA THR A 68 -10.68 -8.13 7.32
C THR A 68 -9.90 -8.18 6.01
N ALA A 69 -9.83 -7.06 5.29
CA ALA A 69 -9.08 -6.94 4.04
C ALA A 69 -7.57 -7.17 4.27
N GLY A 70 -7.03 -6.66 5.37
CA GLY A 70 -5.64 -6.87 5.76
C GLY A 70 -5.31 -8.33 6.05
N ARG A 71 -6.16 -9.05 6.80
CA ARG A 71 -5.96 -10.48 7.07
C ARG A 71 -5.82 -11.30 5.79
N THR A 72 -6.69 -11.05 4.81
CA THR A 72 -6.61 -11.72 3.51
C THR A 72 -5.33 -11.35 2.77
N LEU A 73 -4.95 -10.07 2.77
CA LEU A 73 -3.73 -9.58 2.14
C LEU A 73 -2.48 -10.25 2.71
N PHE A 74 -2.36 -10.31 4.04
CA PHE A 74 -1.20 -10.94 4.69
C PHE A 74 -1.17 -12.45 4.48
N ARG A 75 -2.31 -13.13 4.40
CA ARG A 75 -2.34 -14.55 3.99
C ARG A 75 -1.81 -14.76 2.57
N TRP A 76 -2.05 -13.84 1.64
CA TRP A 76 -1.46 -13.91 0.30
C TRP A 76 0.05 -13.74 0.33
N PHE A 77 0.55 -12.77 1.11
CA PHE A 77 1.99 -12.56 1.26
C PHE A 77 2.68 -13.72 1.98
N GLU A 78 2.07 -14.27 3.03
CA GLU A 78 2.58 -15.44 3.74
C GLU A 78 2.67 -16.64 2.79
N ALA A 79 1.62 -16.90 2.01
CA ALA A 79 1.63 -18.00 1.04
C ALA A 79 2.65 -17.81 -0.10
N ALA A 80 2.90 -16.57 -0.52
CA ALA A 80 3.80 -16.26 -1.63
C ALA A 80 5.27 -16.16 -1.21
N LEU A 81 5.53 -15.64 -0.01
CA LEU A 81 6.86 -15.23 0.45
C LEU A 81 7.36 -16.04 1.64
N GLY A 82 6.48 -16.77 2.35
CA GLY A 82 6.82 -17.47 3.59
C GLY A 82 7.04 -16.56 4.80
N VAL A 83 6.54 -15.31 4.76
CA VAL A 83 6.78 -14.31 5.80
C VAL A 83 5.50 -13.94 6.54
N GLY A 84 5.60 -13.85 7.87
CA GLY A 84 4.48 -13.43 8.72
C GLY A 84 4.16 -11.94 8.62
N GLU A 85 2.96 -11.54 9.07
CA GLU A 85 2.48 -10.15 9.02
C GLU A 85 3.44 -9.16 9.70
N ASP A 86 3.90 -9.46 10.92
CA ASP A 86 4.80 -8.56 11.65
C ASP A 86 6.15 -8.40 10.94
N GLU A 87 6.63 -9.47 10.32
CA GLU A 87 7.87 -9.44 9.55
C GLU A 87 7.74 -8.58 8.30
N PHE A 88 6.63 -8.75 7.57
CA PHE A 88 6.32 -7.96 6.39
C PHE A 88 6.20 -6.47 6.73
N ARG A 89 5.50 -6.13 7.83
CA ARG A 89 5.31 -4.74 8.31
C ARG A 89 6.60 -4.04 8.69
N ARG A 90 7.66 -4.76 9.07
CA ARG A 90 8.98 -4.19 9.37
C ARG A 90 9.83 -3.90 8.13
N ARG A 91 9.43 -4.42 6.96
CA ARG A 91 10.24 -4.39 5.72
C ARG A 91 9.57 -3.66 4.56
N VAL A 92 8.26 -3.45 4.62
CA VAL A 92 7.48 -2.78 3.58
C VAL A 92 6.83 -1.53 4.16
N TYR A 93 7.03 -0.39 3.50
CA TYR A 93 6.34 0.83 3.89
C TYR A 93 4.90 0.80 3.37
N MET A 94 3.93 1.00 4.27
CA MET A 94 2.50 0.91 3.94
C MET A 94 1.84 2.27 4.02
N SER A 95 1.29 2.71 2.89
CA SER A 95 0.54 3.95 2.77
C SER A 95 -0.83 3.72 2.13
N ALA A 96 -1.55 4.81 1.93
CA ALA A 96 -2.83 4.82 1.25
C ALA A 96 -3.02 6.16 0.52
N VAL A 97 -3.80 6.12 -0.57
CA VAL A 97 -4.18 7.31 -1.35
C VAL A 97 -4.80 8.39 -0.46
N ALA A 98 -5.65 7.99 0.50
CA ALA A 98 -6.15 8.87 1.56
C ALA A 98 -5.86 8.31 2.95
N ARG A 99 -5.68 9.20 3.94
CA ARG A 99 -5.11 8.85 5.25
C ARG A 99 -6.14 8.74 6.38
N CYS A 100 -7.39 9.07 6.13
CA CYS A 100 -8.50 9.00 7.07
C CYS A 100 -9.64 8.16 6.49
N PHE A 101 -10.58 7.74 7.33
CA PHE A 101 -11.73 6.95 6.88
C PHE A 101 -12.73 7.85 6.12
N PRO A 102 -13.05 7.56 4.84
CA PRO A 102 -13.96 8.40 4.04
C PRO A 102 -15.44 8.28 4.43
N GLY A 103 -15.79 7.43 5.39
CA GLY A 103 -17.18 7.18 5.76
C GLY A 103 -17.81 6.05 4.94
N LYS A 104 -19.07 5.73 5.26
CA LYS A 104 -19.83 4.66 4.61
C LYS A 104 -20.48 5.15 3.31
N ALA A 105 -20.56 4.25 2.32
CA ALA A 105 -21.36 4.49 1.12
C ALA A 105 -22.84 4.16 1.37
N ARG A 106 -23.76 4.83 0.65
CA ARG A 106 -25.22 4.64 0.80
C ARG A 106 -25.68 3.20 0.50
N GLY A 107 -24.98 2.50 -0.38
CA GLY A 107 -25.30 1.11 -0.79
C GLY A 107 -24.53 0.03 -0.03
N GLY A 108 -23.90 0.37 1.11
CA GLY A 108 -23.04 -0.54 1.86
C GLY A 108 -21.56 -0.43 1.48
N GLY A 109 -20.70 -0.94 2.36
CA GLY A 109 -19.25 -0.78 2.25
C GLY A 109 -18.77 0.64 2.57
N ASP A 110 -17.51 0.90 2.26
CA ASP A 110 -16.84 2.16 2.52
C ASP A 110 -16.87 3.03 1.25
N ARG A 111 -17.09 4.34 1.43
CA ARG A 111 -17.04 5.30 0.33
C ARG A 111 -15.62 5.34 -0.26
N LYS A 112 -15.49 5.61 -1.55
CA LYS A 112 -14.20 6.01 -2.13
C LYS A 112 -13.87 7.45 -1.75
N PRO A 113 -12.63 7.78 -1.39
CA PRO A 113 -12.19 9.17 -1.30
C PRO A 113 -12.57 9.94 -2.56
N ASP A 114 -13.07 11.15 -2.40
CA ASP A 114 -13.43 12.03 -3.52
C ASP A 114 -12.16 12.68 -4.13
N PRO A 115 -12.23 13.26 -5.34
CA PRO A 115 -11.05 13.84 -5.98
C PRO A 115 -10.35 14.93 -5.15
N GLU A 116 -11.08 15.69 -4.34
CA GLU A 116 -10.53 16.75 -3.50
C GLU A 116 -9.78 16.16 -2.30
N GLU A 117 -10.33 15.12 -1.67
CA GLU A 117 -9.67 14.36 -0.60
C GLU A 117 -8.39 13.67 -1.11
N ILE A 118 -8.43 13.08 -2.30
CA ILE A 118 -7.27 12.48 -2.96
C ILE A 118 -6.20 13.55 -3.21
N LEU A 119 -6.58 14.68 -3.80
CA LEU A 119 -5.67 15.78 -4.11
C LEU A 119 -4.98 16.32 -2.86
N ARG A 120 -5.74 16.50 -1.77
CA ARG A 120 -5.19 16.97 -0.48
C ARG A 120 -4.23 15.96 0.13
N CYS A 121 -4.56 14.67 0.14
CA CYS A 121 -3.69 13.63 0.68
C CYS A 121 -2.46 13.35 -0.20
N ARG A 122 -2.53 13.63 -1.51
CA ARG A 122 -1.44 13.44 -2.48
C ARG A 122 -0.14 14.11 -2.04
N THR A 123 -0.20 15.26 -1.37
CA THR A 123 0.99 15.98 -0.89
C THR A 123 1.80 15.16 0.11
N HIS A 124 1.14 14.42 1.00
CA HIS A 124 1.84 13.55 1.95
C HIS A 124 2.45 12.36 1.25
N LEU A 125 1.70 11.70 0.36
CA LEU A 125 2.18 10.53 -0.38
C LEU A 125 3.35 10.88 -1.31
N ALA A 126 3.35 12.06 -1.93
CA ALA A 126 4.47 12.56 -2.72
C ALA A 126 5.75 12.68 -1.87
N ARG A 127 5.64 13.21 -0.64
CA ARG A 127 6.76 13.32 0.29
C ARG A 127 7.24 11.97 0.81
N GLU A 128 6.33 11.02 1.02
CA GLU A 128 6.71 9.64 1.35
C GLU A 128 7.54 9.03 0.22
N VAL A 129 7.11 9.18 -1.04
CA VAL A 129 7.83 8.69 -2.22
C VAL A 129 9.20 9.37 -2.38
N GLU A 130 9.28 10.68 -2.17
CA GLU A 130 10.54 11.44 -2.19
C GLU A 130 11.52 10.97 -1.11
N ILE A 131 11.03 10.67 0.10
CA ILE A 131 11.89 10.21 1.21
C ILE A 131 12.36 8.76 0.99
N LEU A 132 11.49 7.89 0.47
CA LEU A 132 11.72 6.46 0.34
C LEU A 132 12.48 6.08 -0.93
N GLU A 133 12.31 6.84 -2.01
CA GLU A 133 12.77 6.50 -3.37
C GLU A 133 12.46 5.04 -3.72
N PRO A 134 11.17 4.64 -3.73
CA PRO A 134 10.78 3.24 -3.89
C PRO A 134 11.21 2.71 -5.25
N ARG A 135 11.65 1.46 -5.27
CA ARG A 135 11.96 0.70 -6.48
C ARG A 135 10.84 -0.26 -6.87
N LEU A 136 10.00 -0.65 -5.92
CA LEU A 136 8.80 -1.44 -6.12
C LEU A 136 7.60 -0.75 -5.47
N ILE A 137 6.53 -0.55 -6.22
CA ILE A 137 5.24 -0.03 -5.74
C ILE A 137 4.16 -1.10 -5.92
N LEU A 138 3.43 -1.38 -4.84
CA LEU A 138 2.34 -2.35 -4.78
C LEU A 138 1.00 -1.62 -4.58
N PRO A 139 0.36 -1.11 -5.64
CA PRO A 139 -0.98 -0.56 -5.53
C PRO A 139 -2.00 -1.68 -5.33
N VAL A 140 -2.81 -1.57 -4.29
CA VAL A 140 -3.83 -2.56 -3.91
C VAL A 140 -5.23 -2.04 -4.21
N GLY A 141 -5.86 -2.62 -5.22
CA GLY A 141 -7.20 -2.27 -5.68
C GLY A 141 -7.26 -1.12 -6.68
N ALA A 142 -8.43 -0.95 -7.29
CA ALA A 142 -8.62 -0.09 -8.46
C ALA A 142 -8.22 1.38 -8.23
N LEU A 143 -8.53 1.96 -7.06
CA LEU A 143 -8.18 3.36 -6.81
C LEU A 143 -6.66 3.56 -6.73
N ALA A 144 -5.95 2.72 -5.98
CA ALA A 144 -4.49 2.82 -5.89
C ALA A 144 -3.83 2.60 -7.25
N VAL A 145 -4.33 1.64 -8.03
CA VAL A 145 -3.87 1.37 -9.40
C VAL A 145 -4.09 2.58 -10.30
N GLU A 146 -5.27 3.22 -10.25
CA GLU A 146 -5.56 4.43 -10.99
C GLU A 146 -4.61 5.56 -10.61
N GLN A 147 -4.35 5.76 -9.31
CA GLN A 147 -3.48 6.85 -8.86
C GLN A 147 -2.00 6.64 -9.21
N VAL A 148 -1.53 5.39 -9.23
CA VAL A 148 -0.13 5.06 -9.53
C VAL A 148 0.14 4.95 -11.03
N LEU A 149 -0.75 4.28 -11.78
CA LEU A 149 -0.55 3.98 -13.20
C LEU A 149 -1.39 4.81 -14.16
N GLY A 150 -2.37 5.58 -13.67
CA GLY A 150 -3.37 6.23 -14.52
C GLY A 150 -4.36 5.25 -15.17
N HIS A 151 -4.32 3.96 -14.80
CA HIS A 151 -5.17 2.92 -15.39
C HIS A 151 -6.58 2.96 -14.80
N ARG A 152 -7.57 3.27 -15.63
CA ARG A 152 -9.01 3.32 -15.27
C ARG A 152 -9.80 2.10 -15.75
N GLY A 153 -9.17 1.20 -16.50
CA GLY A 153 -9.83 0.02 -17.09
C GLY A 153 -9.97 -1.16 -16.12
N PRO A 154 -10.43 -2.32 -16.61
CA PRO A 154 -10.50 -3.55 -15.84
C PRO A 154 -9.15 -3.92 -15.21
N LEU A 155 -9.15 -4.34 -13.94
CA LEU A 155 -7.93 -4.77 -13.26
C LEU A 155 -7.26 -5.99 -13.91
N ALA A 156 -8.04 -6.81 -14.62
CA ALA A 156 -7.51 -7.96 -15.37
C ALA A 156 -6.47 -7.57 -16.42
N ALA A 157 -6.45 -6.32 -16.88
CA ALA A 157 -5.50 -5.82 -17.87
C ALA A 157 -4.14 -5.40 -17.28
N VAL A 158 -3.99 -5.39 -15.95
CA VAL A 158 -2.78 -4.87 -15.27
C VAL A 158 -2.29 -5.76 -14.13
N ILE A 159 -3.13 -6.64 -13.59
CA ILE A 159 -2.74 -7.62 -12.57
C ILE A 159 -2.05 -8.80 -13.26
N GLY A 160 -0.97 -9.29 -12.66
CA GLY A 160 -0.22 -10.45 -13.17
C GLY A 160 0.93 -10.07 -14.10
N GLU A 161 1.35 -8.81 -14.10
CA GLU A 161 2.52 -8.31 -14.82
C GLU A 161 3.20 -7.20 -14.01
N VAL A 162 4.48 -6.95 -14.32
CA VAL A 162 5.24 -5.82 -13.78
C VAL A 162 5.29 -4.72 -14.84
N ARG A 163 4.97 -3.50 -14.46
CA ARG A 163 5.10 -2.32 -15.33
C ARG A 163 6.09 -1.32 -14.77
N ARG A 164 6.79 -0.60 -15.64
CA ARG A 164 7.56 0.58 -15.25
C ARG A 164 6.65 1.81 -15.25
N ALA A 165 6.74 2.62 -14.19
CA ALA A 165 6.07 3.90 -14.14
C ALA A 165 6.90 4.94 -13.37
N ARG A 166 6.71 6.20 -13.73
CA ARG A 166 7.20 7.34 -12.95
C ARG A 166 6.11 7.81 -12.01
N TYR A 167 6.30 7.60 -10.71
CA TYR A 167 5.35 7.99 -9.68
C TYR A 167 5.98 9.05 -8.76
N HIS A 168 5.36 10.23 -8.68
CA HIS A 168 5.90 11.38 -7.93
C HIS A 168 7.38 11.70 -8.21
N GLY A 169 7.80 11.53 -9.48
CA GLY A 169 9.17 11.82 -9.91
C GLY A 169 10.16 10.65 -9.75
N VAL A 170 9.74 9.52 -9.17
CA VAL A 170 10.58 8.33 -8.98
C VAL A 170 10.17 7.25 -9.98
N ASP A 171 11.15 6.67 -10.69
CA ASP A 171 10.93 5.55 -11.61
C ASP A 171 10.96 4.22 -10.85
N ALA A 172 9.83 3.51 -10.80
CA ALA A 172 9.68 2.26 -10.05
C ALA A 172 9.03 1.15 -10.87
N ASP A 173 9.25 -0.09 -10.44
CA ASP A 173 8.46 -1.24 -10.85
C ASP A 173 7.12 -1.17 -10.13
N VAL A 174 6.04 -1.45 -10.84
CA VAL A 174 4.67 -1.44 -10.32
C VAL A 174 4.06 -2.80 -10.56
N LEU A 175 3.67 -3.45 -9.46
CA LEU A 175 3.02 -4.75 -9.48
C LEU A 175 1.65 -4.62 -8.80
N CYS A 176 0.60 -4.63 -9.61
CA CYS A 176 -0.76 -4.37 -9.15
C CYS A 176 -1.35 -5.59 -8.45
N LEU A 177 -2.03 -5.36 -7.32
CA LEU A 177 -2.79 -6.37 -6.61
C LEU A 177 -4.28 -6.03 -6.59
N PRO A 178 -5.18 -7.02 -6.63
CA PRO A 178 -6.60 -6.77 -6.45
C PRO A 178 -6.90 -6.35 -5.02
N HIS A 179 -8.06 -5.72 -4.79
CA HIS A 179 -8.47 -5.39 -3.43
C HIS A 179 -8.86 -6.68 -2.67
N PRO A 180 -8.36 -6.91 -1.44
CA PRO A 180 -8.56 -8.15 -0.68
C PRO A 180 -9.91 -8.21 0.08
N SER A 181 -10.86 -7.33 -0.22
CA SER A 181 -12.16 -7.30 0.45
C SER A 181 -13.11 -8.38 -0.06
N GLY A 182 -13.91 -8.96 0.84
CA GLY A 182 -15.02 -9.85 0.49
C GLY A 182 -16.15 -9.20 -0.34
N ALA A 183 -16.16 -7.87 -0.49
CA ALA A 183 -17.09 -7.16 -1.38
C ALA A 183 -16.86 -7.48 -2.87
N SER A 184 -15.68 -7.99 -3.23
CA SER A 184 -15.38 -8.48 -4.57
C SER A 184 -14.92 -9.92 -4.48
N THR A 185 -15.65 -10.83 -5.13
CA THR A 185 -15.26 -12.23 -5.27
C THR A 185 -14.28 -12.45 -6.42
N TRP A 186 -13.80 -11.40 -7.09
CA TRP A 186 -12.96 -11.51 -8.29
C TRP A 186 -11.71 -12.36 -8.09
N HIS A 187 -11.06 -12.26 -6.93
CA HIS A 187 -9.88 -13.07 -6.57
C HIS A 187 -10.20 -14.55 -6.28
N ARG A 188 -11.49 -14.93 -6.31
CA ARG A 188 -12.02 -16.29 -6.10
C ARG A 188 -12.71 -16.85 -7.35
N THR A 189 -12.63 -16.14 -8.47
CA THR A 189 -13.20 -16.53 -9.78
C THR A 189 -12.19 -16.29 -10.90
N GLU A 190 -12.29 -16.99 -12.03
CA GLU A 190 -11.41 -16.69 -13.18
C GLU A 190 -11.85 -15.43 -13.96
N PRO A 191 -10.91 -14.64 -14.52
CA PRO A 191 -9.46 -14.87 -14.56
C PRO A 191 -8.70 -14.45 -13.27
N GLY A 192 -9.41 -13.98 -12.24
CA GLY A 192 -8.79 -13.34 -11.09
C GLY A 192 -7.95 -14.25 -10.19
N ILE A 193 -8.31 -15.54 -10.07
CA ILE A 193 -7.47 -16.53 -9.38
C ILE A 193 -6.11 -16.64 -10.08
N SER A 194 -6.13 -16.90 -11.39
CA SER A 194 -4.92 -17.08 -12.19
C SER A 194 -4.05 -15.83 -12.22
N LEU A 195 -4.66 -14.64 -12.35
CA LEU A 195 -3.94 -13.37 -12.37
C LEU A 195 -3.35 -12.99 -11.01
N LEU A 196 -4.08 -13.20 -9.91
CA LEU A 196 -3.53 -13.02 -8.56
C LEU A 196 -2.37 -13.98 -8.32
N GLY A 197 -2.52 -15.27 -8.65
CA GLY A 197 -1.45 -16.26 -8.50
C GLY A 197 -0.19 -15.88 -9.29
N ARG A 198 -0.35 -15.35 -10.51
CA ARG A 198 0.77 -14.82 -11.30
C ARG A 198 1.41 -13.60 -10.65
N ALA A 199 0.60 -12.64 -10.18
CA ALA A 199 1.12 -11.44 -9.51
C ALA A 199 1.93 -11.80 -8.25
N LEU A 200 1.46 -12.76 -7.46
CA LEU A 200 2.17 -13.22 -6.25
C LEU A 200 3.49 -13.95 -6.57
N ARG A 201 3.56 -14.71 -7.67
CA ARG A 201 4.84 -15.28 -8.15
C ARG A 201 5.83 -14.20 -8.58
N LEU A 202 5.37 -13.24 -9.38
CA LEU A 202 6.20 -12.09 -9.78
C LEU A 202 6.68 -11.27 -8.58
N LEU A 203 5.86 -11.17 -7.53
CA LEU A 203 6.26 -10.54 -6.27
C LEU A 203 7.41 -11.33 -5.61
N ALA A 204 7.26 -12.65 -5.46
CA ALA A 204 8.26 -13.51 -4.84
C ALA A 204 9.61 -13.49 -5.58
N GLU A 205 9.58 -13.38 -6.91
CA GLU A 205 10.75 -13.32 -7.78
C GLU A 205 11.36 -11.90 -7.87
N HIS A 206 10.71 -10.87 -7.33
CA HIS A 206 11.14 -9.49 -7.50
C HIS A 206 12.44 -9.20 -6.73
N PRO A 207 13.46 -8.55 -7.33
CA PRO A 207 14.76 -8.31 -6.68
C PRO A 207 14.67 -7.53 -5.37
N GLU A 208 13.77 -6.55 -5.26
CA GLU A 208 13.56 -5.80 -4.02
C GLU A 208 12.94 -6.67 -2.91
N ILE A 209 12.12 -7.68 -3.25
CA ILE A 209 11.58 -8.63 -2.28
C ILE A 209 12.71 -9.54 -1.80
N SER A 210 13.53 -10.10 -2.70
CA SER A 210 14.69 -10.90 -2.31
C SER A 210 15.66 -10.10 -1.41
N ARG A 211 15.89 -8.82 -1.70
CA ARG A 211 16.74 -7.94 -0.86
C ARG A 211 16.12 -7.67 0.51
N ALA A 212 14.83 -7.33 0.55
CA ALA A 212 14.16 -6.98 1.80
C ALA A 212 14.06 -8.19 2.74
N PHE A 213 13.84 -9.38 2.19
CA PHE A 213 13.62 -10.61 2.95
C PHE A 213 14.79 -11.59 2.89
N ALA A 214 15.98 -11.16 2.45
CA ALA A 214 17.19 -11.98 2.50
C ALA A 214 17.42 -12.48 3.95
N GLY A 215 17.47 -13.80 4.13
CA GLY A 215 17.56 -14.46 5.45
C GLY A 215 16.23 -14.96 6.03
N ALA A 216 15.08 -14.63 5.44
CA ALA A 216 13.84 -15.35 5.66
C ALA A 216 13.86 -16.63 4.82
N SER A 217 13.64 -17.80 5.43
CA SER A 217 13.67 -19.07 4.71
C SER A 217 12.55 -19.09 3.67
N PRO A 218 12.82 -19.41 2.38
CA PRO A 218 11.77 -19.47 1.37
C PRO A 218 10.78 -20.57 1.74
N ALA A 219 9.49 -20.25 1.80
CA ALA A 219 8.45 -21.26 1.81
C ALA A 219 8.54 -22.09 0.53
N ALA A 220 8.43 -23.41 0.67
CA ALA A 220 8.44 -24.35 -0.45
C ALA A 220 7.40 -23.93 -1.51
N SER A 221 7.76 -24.14 -2.78
CA SER A 221 7.00 -23.80 -3.98
C SER A 221 5.48 -23.97 -3.82
N PRO A 222 4.65 -23.06 -4.38
CA PRO A 222 3.20 -23.12 -4.22
C PRO A 222 2.61 -24.29 -5.00
N GLY A 223 2.61 -25.46 -4.38
CA GLY A 223 1.88 -26.66 -4.78
C GLY A 223 0.61 -26.85 -3.97
N SER A 224 -0.21 -25.79 -3.82
CA SER A 224 -1.56 -25.95 -3.29
C SER A 224 -2.46 -24.78 -3.67
N PRO A 225 -3.73 -25.03 -4.04
CA PRO A 225 -4.67 -23.96 -4.34
C PRO A 225 -4.91 -23.08 -3.12
N LEU A 226 -4.98 -21.76 -3.34
CA LEU A 226 -5.31 -20.78 -2.32
C LEU A 226 -6.59 -21.22 -1.56
N PRO A 227 -6.61 -21.21 -0.21
CA PRO A 227 -7.75 -21.70 0.53
C PRO A 227 -8.98 -20.82 0.28
N ARG A 228 -10.11 -21.47 0.03
CA ARG A 228 -11.40 -20.89 -0.36
C ARG A 228 -11.86 -19.74 0.53
#